data_AF-A0A3N5MSN1-F1
#
_entry.id   AF-A0A3N5MSN1-F1
#
_cell.length_a   1.000
_cell.length_b   1.000
_cell.length_c   1.000
_cell.angle_alpha   90.00
_cell.angle_beta   90.00
_cell.angle_gamma   90.00
#
_symmetry.space_group_name_H-M   'P 1'
#
loop_
_entity.id
_entity.type
_entity.pdbx_description
1 polymer ?
#
loop_
_entity_poly.entity_id
_entity_poly.type
_entity_poly.pdbx_seq_one_letter_code
_entity_poly.pdbx_strand_id
1 'polypeptide(L)'
;MTDQNTIEFSLDRIRAALQDGNVADAKAVLLDMHPADQAEVFNQLNDEEQDLLLPGLDIASTADLFEELDDDEVLDAVEGLSNERLADVLDEMEPDEAADLLGDLPPAQASEVLAQMEDASEVLPLLGYPDETAGGLMTTGFVSVQQSESIEAALGEDRLAARSGRRESLHAHYEIDSD
;
A
#
# COMPACT_ATOMS: atom_id res chain seq x y z
N MET A 1 0.32 13.91 13.43
CA MET A 1 -0.25 15.19 12.94
C MET A 1 0.49 16.32 13.60
N THR A 2 1.48 16.81 12.87
CA THR A 2 2.28 17.97 13.23
C THR A 2 1.50 19.26 12.90
N ASP A 3 1.74 20.36 13.61
CA ASP A 3 1.10 21.65 13.30
C ASP A 3 1.42 22.09 11.85
N GLN A 4 0.43 22.66 11.15
CA GLN A 4 0.54 23.05 9.73
C GLN A 4 1.69 24.01 9.40
N ASN A 5 2.08 24.84 10.37
CA ASN A 5 3.23 25.75 10.23
C ASN A 5 4.58 24.99 10.18
N THR A 6 4.65 23.81 10.79
CA THR A 6 5.82 22.93 10.75
C THR A 6 5.90 22.16 9.44
N ILE A 7 4.74 21.75 8.88
CA ILE A 7 4.65 21.14 7.56
C ILE A 7 5.14 22.12 6.49
N GLU A 8 4.62 23.35 6.47
CA GLU A 8 5.06 24.38 5.52
C GLU A 8 6.57 24.66 5.61
N PHE A 9 7.11 24.71 6.83
CA PHE A 9 8.55 24.92 7.03
C PHE A 9 9.40 23.74 6.51
N SER A 10 8.93 22.51 6.72
CA SER A 10 9.63 21.31 6.26
C SER A 10 9.59 21.19 4.74
N LEU A 11 8.44 21.49 4.14
CA LEU A 11 8.25 21.56 2.70
C LEU A 11 9.19 22.58 2.04
N ASP A 12 9.30 23.81 2.59
CA ASP A 12 10.22 24.83 2.07
C ASP A 12 11.68 24.36 2.12
N ARG A 13 12.07 23.69 3.20
CA ARG A 13 13.41 23.11 3.34
C ARG A 13 13.68 22.00 2.34
N ILE A 14 12.72 21.10 2.12
CA ILE A 14 12.84 20.01 1.15
C ILE A 14 13.01 20.59 -0.25
N ARG A 15 12.16 21.55 -0.65
CA ARG A 15 12.26 22.22 -1.96
C ARG A 15 13.60 22.93 -2.15
N ALA A 16 14.07 23.65 -1.14
CA ALA A 16 15.38 24.29 -1.18
C ALA A 16 16.52 23.28 -1.36
N ALA A 17 16.48 22.16 -0.64
CA ALA A 17 17.46 21.09 -0.76
C ALA A 17 17.43 20.43 -2.14
N LEU A 18 16.25 20.17 -2.71
CA LEU A 18 16.09 19.64 -4.07
C LEU A 18 16.62 20.61 -5.13
N GLN A 19 16.35 21.91 -5.01
CA GLN A 19 16.86 22.95 -5.91
C GLN A 19 18.40 23.05 -5.90
N ASP A 20 19.02 22.85 -4.75
CA ASP A 20 20.48 22.80 -4.61
C ASP A 20 21.08 21.43 -5.04
N GLY A 21 20.26 20.48 -5.48
CA GLY A 21 20.65 19.13 -5.87
C GLY A 21 21.05 18.23 -4.70
N ASN A 22 20.70 18.62 -3.48
CA ASN A 22 21.01 17.90 -2.24
C ASN A 22 19.85 16.98 -1.82
N VAL A 23 19.59 15.96 -2.64
CA VAL A 23 18.54 14.95 -2.40
C VAL A 23 18.71 14.24 -1.05
N ALA A 24 19.95 14.08 -0.58
CA ALA A 24 20.22 13.46 0.71
C ALA A 24 19.68 14.26 1.90
N ASP A 25 19.77 15.59 1.86
CA ASP A 25 19.20 16.47 2.90
C ASP A 25 17.68 16.51 2.80
N ALA A 26 17.13 16.62 1.59
CA ALA A 26 15.69 16.57 1.35
C ALA A 26 15.07 15.29 1.95
N LYS A 27 15.69 14.13 1.68
CA LYS A 27 15.29 12.86 2.28
C LYS A 27 15.39 12.87 3.81
N ALA A 28 16.51 13.35 4.35
CA ALA A 28 16.71 13.37 5.79
C ALA A 28 15.67 14.24 6.51
N VAL A 29 15.22 15.33 5.88
CA VAL A 29 14.12 16.15 6.40
C VAL A 29 12.80 15.40 6.33
N LEU A 30 12.48 14.75 5.21
CA LEU A 30 11.24 13.98 5.07
C LEU A 30 11.17 12.84 6.11
N LEU A 31 12.23 12.03 6.21
CA LEU A 31 12.26 10.87 7.12
C LEU A 31 12.31 11.22 8.63
N ASP A 32 12.50 12.50 8.98
CA ASP A 32 12.38 12.97 10.37
C ASP A 32 10.91 13.23 10.77
N MET A 33 10.00 13.22 9.80
CA MET A 33 8.57 13.48 9.97
C MET A 33 7.79 12.20 10.26
N HIS A 34 6.59 12.33 10.82
CA HIS A 34 5.67 11.20 11.02
C HIS A 34 5.13 10.73 9.65
N PRO A 35 4.88 9.43 9.40
CA PRO A 35 4.39 8.93 8.09
C PRO A 35 3.25 9.73 7.47
N ALA A 36 2.14 9.96 8.18
CA ALA A 36 1.06 10.85 7.72
C ALA A 36 1.52 12.27 7.29
N ASP A 37 2.50 12.85 8.01
CA ASP A 37 3.06 14.16 7.67
C ASP A 37 4.02 14.06 6.47
N GLN A 38 4.66 12.91 6.24
CA GLN A 38 5.48 12.64 5.05
C GLN A 38 4.61 12.60 3.80
N ALA A 39 3.49 11.88 3.84
CA ALA A 39 2.50 11.82 2.77
C ALA A 39 1.96 13.22 2.42
N GLU A 40 1.53 14.00 3.43
CA GLU A 40 1.03 15.37 3.22
C GLU A 40 2.09 16.29 2.58
N VAL A 41 3.36 16.16 2.94
CA VAL A 41 4.45 16.91 2.33
C VAL A 41 4.74 16.42 0.92
N PHE A 42 4.78 15.11 0.71
CA PHE A 42 5.10 14.48 -0.57
C PHE A 42 4.09 14.87 -1.64
N ASN A 43 2.78 14.81 -1.34
CA ASN A 43 1.71 15.26 -2.24
C ASN A 43 1.86 16.74 -2.63
N GLN A 44 2.31 17.59 -1.71
CA GLN A 44 2.53 19.01 -2.01
C GLN A 44 3.77 19.27 -2.89
N LEU A 45 4.64 18.29 -3.10
CA LEU A 45 5.73 18.38 -4.07
C LEU A 45 5.17 18.23 -5.49
N ASN A 46 5.81 18.89 -6.46
CA ASN A 46 5.47 18.65 -7.86
C ASN A 46 6.10 17.34 -8.37
N ASP A 47 5.62 16.83 -9.51
CA ASP A 47 6.05 15.57 -10.11
C ASP A 47 7.59 15.47 -10.24
N GLU A 48 8.26 16.55 -10.70
CA GLU A 48 9.73 16.59 -10.82
C GLU A 48 10.43 16.46 -9.45
N GLU A 49 9.87 17.06 -8.40
CA GLU A 49 10.39 16.97 -7.03
C GLU A 49 10.18 15.57 -6.43
N GLN A 50 9.02 14.95 -6.69
CA GLN A 50 8.71 13.58 -6.26
C GLN A 50 9.63 12.56 -6.94
N ASP A 51 9.81 12.66 -8.26
CA ASP A 51 10.70 11.81 -9.08
C ASP A 51 12.17 11.89 -8.64
N LEU A 52 12.60 13.04 -8.10
CA LEU A 52 13.95 13.20 -7.56
C LEU A 52 14.11 12.54 -6.19
N LEU A 53 13.05 12.50 -5.39
CA LEU A 53 13.09 12.10 -4.00
C LEU A 53 12.82 10.60 -3.82
N LEU A 54 11.80 10.08 -4.51
CA LEU A 54 11.29 8.71 -4.38
C LEU A 54 12.37 7.63 -4.64
N PRO A 55 13.23 7.74 -5.67
CA PRO A 55 14.32 6.77 -5.88
C PRO A 55 15.39 6.81 -4.78
N GLY A 56 15.45 7.89 -4.01
CA GLY A 56 16.39 8.07 -2.90
C GLY A 56 15.95 7.41 -1.60
N LEU A 57 14.66 7.08 -1.46
CA LEU A 57 14.10 6.37 -0.31
C LEU A 57 14.51 4.89 -0.35
N ASP A 58 14.67 4.26 0.82
CA ASP A 58 14.74 2.80 0.88
C ASP A 58 13.34 2.19 0.78
N ILE A 59 13.28 0.87 0.60
CA ILE A 59 12.03 0.13 0.36
C ILE A 59 11.05 0.32 1.52
N ALA A 60 11.48 0.06 2.76
CA ALA A 60 10.66 0.25 3.96
C ALA A 60 10.12 1.67 4.08
N SER A 61 10.96 2.69 3.89
CA SER A 61 10.49 4.09 3.93
C SER A 61 9.51 4.43 2.80
N THR A 62 9.59 3.72 1.67
CA THR A 62 8.65 3.92 0.55
C THR A 62 7.32 3.23 0.85
N ALA A 63 7.34 2.05 1.48
CA ALA A 63 6.16 1.36 1.97
C ALA A 63 5.40 2.19 3.01
N ASP A 64 6.09 2.65 4.06
CA ASP A 64 5.51 3.54 5.10
C ASP A 64 4.89 4.81 4.49
N LEU A 65 5.46 5.35 3.39
CA LEU A 65 4.92 6.51 2.70
C LEU A 65 3.67 6.15 1.89
N PHE A 66 3.69 5.03 1.17
CA PHE A 66 2.59 4.60 0.31
C PHE A 66 1.34 4.20 1.10
N GLU A 67 1.50 3.59 2.28
CA GLU A 67 0.39 3.26 3.20
C GLU A 67 -0.35 4.50 3.74
N GLU A 68 0.24 5.68 3.64
CA GLU A 68 -0.36 6.92 4.15
C GLU A 68 -0.86 7.86 3.05
N LEU A 69 -0.58 7.54 1.78
CA LEU A 69 -1.05 8.29 0.62
C LEU A 69 -2.43 7.77 0.19
N ASP A 70 -3.27 8.65 -0.34
CA ASP A 70 -4.52 8.23 -0.96
C ASP A 70 -4.26 7.44 -2.27
N ASP A 71 -5.17 6.53 -2.64
CA ASP A 71 -5.00 5.59 -3.77
C ASP A 71 -4.55 6.27 -5.09
N ASP A 72 -5.21 7.38 -5.45
CA ASP A 72 -4.89 8.14 -6.68
C ASP A 72 -3.44 8.69 -6.65
N GLU A 73 -2.93 9.08 -5.48
CA GLU A 73 -1.60 9.67 -5.32
C GLU A 73 -0.50 8.61 -5.39
N VAL A 74 -0.76 7.44 -4.81
CA VAL A 74 0.16 6.31 -4.92
C VAL A 74 0.26 5.87 -6.37
N LEU A 75 -0.86 5.81 -7.10
CA LEU A 75 -0.88 5.45 -8.52
C LEU A 75 -0.03 6.38 -9.40
N ASP A 76 -0.02 7.68 -9.11
CA ASP A 76 0.86 8.62 -9.81
C ASP A 76 2.33 8.37 -9.43
N ALA A 77 2.62 8.13 -8.14
CA ALA A 77 3.98 7.88 -7.65
C ALA A 77 4.60 6.56 -8.18
N VAL A 78 3.79 5.50 -8.36
CA VAL A 78 4.27 4.21 -8.87
C VAL A 78 4.66 4.25 -10.35
N GLU A 79 4.15 5.21 -11.15
CA GLU A 79 4.58 5.38 -12.55
C GLU A 79 6.08 5.69 -12.67
N GLY A 80 6.67 6.30 -11.63
CA GLY A 80 8.11 6.59 -11.53
C GLY A 80 8.95 5.38 -11.11
N LEU A 81 8.34 4.26 -10.71
CA LEU A 81 9.02 3.07 -10.20
C LEU A 81 9.05 1.94 -11.22
N SER A 82 10.14 1.17 -11.21
CA SER A 82 10.19 -0.12 -11.91
C SER A 82 9.33 -1.16 -11.19
N ASN A 83 8.67 -2.05 -11.94
CA ASN A 83 7.86 -3.14 -11.37
C ASN A 83 8.61 -3.99 -10.33
N GLU A 84 9.93 -4.21 -10.51
CA GLU A 84 10.78 -4.98 -9.59
C GLU A 84 10.87 -4.28 -8.22
N ARG A 85 11.09 -2.96 -8.23
CA ARG A 85 11.12 -2.14 -7.02
C ARG A 85 9.74 -1.99 -6.39
N LEU A 86 8.69 -1.89 -7.20
CA LEU A 86 7.32 -1.85 -6.68
C LEU A 86 6.96 -3.16 -5.98
N ALA A 87 7.38 -4.30 -6.52
CA ALA A 87 7.21 -5.60 -5.86
C ALA A 87 7.92 -5.63 -4.50
N ASP A 88 9.19 -5.20 -4.43
CA ASP A 88 9.91 -5.09 -3.16
C ASP A 88 9.18 -4.18 -2.14
N VAL A 89 8.59 -3.07 -2.60
CA VAL A 89 7.82 -2.15 -1.75
C VAL A 89 6.54 -2.82 -1.25
N LEU A 90 5.78 -3.47 -2.12
CA LEU A 90 4.56 -4.19 -1.74
C LEU A 90 4.84 -5.35 -0.77
N ASP A 91 6.00 -6.00 -0.85
CA ASP A 91 6.40 -7.05 0.10
C ASP A 91 6.71 -6.49 1.50
N GLU A 92 7.09 -5.21 1.62
CA GLU A 92 7.33 -4.55 2.91
C GLU A 92 6.08 -3.88 3.50
N MET A 93 5.00 -3.74 2.72
CA MET A 93 3.73 -3.14 3.15
C MET A 93 2.86 -4.12 3.98
N GLU A 94 1.90 -3.58 4.73
CA GLU A 94 0.83 -4.40 5.31
C GLU A 94 0.07 -5.16 4.20
N PRO A 95 -0.22 -6.47 4.34
CA PRO A 95 -0.74 -7.29 3.25
C PRO A 95 -2.08 -6.82 2.66
N ASP A 96 -2.92 -6.18 3.46
CA ASP A 96 -4.18 -5.56 3.04
C ASP A 96 -3.95 -4.30 2.20
N GLU A 97 -3.15 -3.35 2.68
CA GLU A 97 -2.77 -2.15 1.93
C GLU A 97 -2.07 -2.51 0.60
N ALA A 98 -1.19 -3.52 0.63
CA ALA A 98 -0.54 -4.04 -0.57
C ALA A 98 -1.55 -4.64 -1.57
N ALA A 99 -2.60 -5.29 -1.08
CA ALA A 99 -3.64 -5.87 -1.92
C ALA A 99 -4.50 -4.79 -2.56
N ASP A 100 -4.84 -3.74 -1.82
CA ASP A 100 -5.64 -2.62 -2.31
C ASP A 100 -4.88 -1.88 -3.44
N LEU A 101 -3.63 -1.49 -3.18
CA LEU A 101 -2.76 -0.87 -4.20
C LEU A 101 -2.59 -1.77 -5.44
N LEU A 102 -2.34 -3.07 -5.24
CA LEU A 102 -2.21 -4.01 -6.35
C LEU A 102 -3.52 -4.17 -7.15
N GLY A 103 -4.67 -3.99 -6.50
CA GLY A 103 -6.00 -3.99 -7.09
C GLY A 103 -6.27 -2.79 -7.99
N ASP A 104 -5.68 -1.64 -7.67
CA ASP A 104 -5.83 -0.39 -8.42
C ASP A 104 -4.88 -0.25 -9.61
N LEU A 105 -3.78 -1.02 -9.63
CA LEU A 105 -2.87 -1.06 -10.75
C LEU A 105 -3.53 -1.58 -12.04
N PRO A 106 -3.07 -1.13 -13.22
CA PRO A 106 -3.48 -1.70 -14.50
C PRO A 106 -3.26 -3.23 -14.50
N PRO A 107 -4.23 -4.05 -14.98
CA PRO A 107 -4.16 -5.52 -14.82
C PRO A 107 -2.89 -6.19 -15.36
N ALA A 108 -2.28 -5.59 -16.40
CA ALA A 108 -1.01 -6.07 -16.94
C ALA A 108 0.15 -5.81 -15.96
N GLN A 109 0.24 -4.61 -15.41
CA GLN A 109 1.27 -4.22 -14.45
C GLN A 109 1.10 -4.98 -13.13
N ALA A 110 -0.12 -5.07 -12.60
CA ALA A 110 -0.42 -5.85 -11.40
C ALA A 110 0.07 -7.30 -11.52
N SER A 111 -0.18 -7.94 -12.68
CA SER A 111 0.32 -9.30 -12.92
C SER A 111 1.84 -9.41 -13.00
N GLU A 112 2.53 -8.38 -13.49
CA GLU A 112 4.00 -8.36 -13.58
C GLU A 112 4.65 -8.12 -12.22
N VAL A 113 4.08 -7.21 -11.42
CA VAL A 113 4.53 -6.90 -10.05
C VAL A 113 4.31 -8.10 -9.15
N LEU A 114 3.11 -8.68 -9.16
CA LEU A 114 2.77 -9.86 -8.37
C LEU A 114 3.69 -11.06 -8.67
N ALA A 115 4.16 -11.20 -9.92
CA ALA A 115 5.07 -12.28 -10.31
C ALA A 115 6.51 -12.09 -9.77
N GLN A 116 6.84 -10.90 -9.30
CA GLN A 116 8.16 -10.52 -8.77
C GLN A 116 8.21 -10.47 -7.24
N MET A 117 7.05 -10.42 -6.58
CA MET A 117 6.92 -10.43 -5.12
C MET A 117 7.40 -11.75 -4.50
N GLU A 118 8.07 -11.66 -3.35
CA GLU A 118 8.46 -12.79 -2.52
C GLU A 118 7.26 -13.31 -1.71
N ASP A 119 6.45 -12.41 -1.16
CA ASP A 119 5.36 -12.72 -0.23
C ASP A 119 3.96 -12.58 -0.86
N ALA A 120 3.90 -12.73 -2.20
CA ALA A 120 2.66 -12.75 -3.00
C ALA A 120 1.55 -13.67 -2.42
N SER A 121 1.94 -14.72 -1.70
CA SER A 121 1.00 -15.68 -1.09
C SER A 121 0.16 -15.09 0.05
N GLU A 122 0.63 -14.01 0.69
CA GLU A 122 -0.06 -13.30 1.76
C GLU A 122 -1.04 -12.25 1.21
N VAL A 123 -0.70 -11.63 0.08
CA VAL A 123 -1.49 -10.57 -0.59
C VAL A 123 -2.58 -11.15 -1.50
N LEU A 124 -2.29 -12.22 -2.25
CA LEU A 124 -3.23 -12.85 -3.19
C LEU A 124 -4.63 -13.17 -2.63
N PRO A 125 -4.77 -13.69 -1.40
CA PRO A 125 -6.07 -13.96 -0.80
C PRO A 125 -6.92 -12.71 -0.52
N LEU A 126 -6.28 -11.53 -0.43
CA LEU A 126 -6.90 -10.27 -0.02
C LEU A 126 -7.44 -9.47 -1.22
N LEU A 127 -6.83 -9.62 -2.42
CA LEU A 127 -7.32 -9.08 -3.71
C LEU A 127 -8.79 -9.40 -4.06
N GLY A 128 -9.40 -10.35 -3.35
CA GLY A 128 -10.77 -10.82 -3.58
C GLY A 128 -11.84 -10.16 -2.71
N TYR A 129 -11.49 -9.24 -1.81
CA TYR A 129 -12.44 -8.54 -0.95
C TYR A 129 -12.61 -7.10 -1.42
N PRO A 130 -13.54 -6.82 -2.36
CA PRO A 130 -13.81 -5.45 -2.76
C PRO A 130 -14.39 -4.65 -1.59
N ASP A 131 -13.83 -3.46 -1.36
CA ASP A 131 -14.46 -2.43 -0.57
C ASP A 131 -15.88 -2.14 -1.07
N GLU A 132 -16.82 -2.43 -0.16
CA GLU A 132 -18.17 -1.88 -0.08
C GLU A 132 -18.90 -1.54 -1.40
N THR A 133 -19.37 -2.50 -2.22
CA THR A 133 -20.74 -2.48 -2.83
C THR A 133 -21.04 -3.59 -3.85
N ALA A 134 -22.35 -3.80 -4.07
CA ALA A 134 -23.01 -4.79 -4.94
C ALA A 134 -22.76 -4.65 -6.47
N GLY A 135 -21.56 -4.24 -6.91
CA GLY A 135 -21.26 -3.93 -8.31
C GLY A 135 -19.96 -4.52 -8.89
N GLY A 136 -19.16 -5.27 -8.13
CA GLY A 136 -17.83 -5.76 -8.55
C GLY A 136 -17.81 -6.91 -9.57
N LEU A 137 -18.77 -6.99 -10.49
CA LEU A 137 -18.73 -7.92 -11.62
C LEU A 137 -17.91 -7.33 -12.77
N MET A 138 -16.59 -7.14 -12.60
CA MET A 138 -15.66 -7.13 -13.74
C MET A 138 -14.32 -7.76 -13.35
N THR A 139 -14.11 -8.95 -13.93
CA THR A 139 -12.82 -9.63 -14.08
C THR A 139 -12.18 -10.15 -12.80
N THR A 140 -12.67 -11.32 -12.40
CA THR A 140 -11.86 -12.41 -11.84
C THR A 140 -10.72 -12.78 -12.82
N GLY A 141 -9.71 -11.94 -12.93
CA GLY A 141 -8.55 -12.11 -13.82
C GLY A 141 -7.33 -12.76 -13.14
N PHE A 142 -7.31 -12.86 -11.81
CA PHE A 142 -6.19 -13.46 -11.07
C PHE A 142 -6.22 -15.00 -11.01
N VAL A 143 -7.23 -15.64 -11.59
CA VAL A 143 -7.18 -17.10 -11.85
C VAL A 143 -6.35 -17.33 -13.11
N SER A 144 -5.03 -17.44 -12.93
CA SER A 144 -4.13 -18.42 -13.58
C SER A 144 -2.72 -17.85 -13.78
N VAL A 145 -2.00 -17.57 -12.69
CA VAL A 145 -0.55 -17.74 -12.76
C VAL A 145 -0.29 -19.26 -12.73
N GLN A 146 -0.37 -19.89 -13.89
CA GLN A 146 0.08 -21.27 -14.09
C GLN A 146 1.58 -21.26 -14.35
N GLN A 147 2.36 -21.69 -13.36
CA GLN A 147 3.41 -22.69 -13.53
C GLN A 147 3.97 -23.06 -12.15
N SER A 148 3.64 -24.24 -11.64
CA SER A 148 4.51 -25.42 -11.82
C SER A 148 5.79 -25.34 -11.00
N GLU A 149 5.68 -25.43 -9.68
CA GLU A 149 6.40 -26.43 -8.87
C GLU A 149 5.77 -26.52 -7.46
N SER A 150 5.15 -27.67 -7.19
CA SER A 150 4.82 -28.24 -5.87
C SER A 150 4.01 -27.44 -4.83
N ILE A 151 2.71 -27.22 -5.11
CA ILE A 151 1.68 -27.20 -4.05
C ILE A 151 1.16 -28.63 -3.83
N GLU A 152 2.06 -29.55 -3.47
CA GLU A 152 1.71 -30.86 -2.90
C GLU A 152 2.25 -31.03 -1.46
N ALA A 153 2.66 -29.93 -0.81
CA ALA A 153 3.21 -29.95 0.55
C ALA A 153 2.38 -29.20 1.61
N ALA A 154 1.33 -28.45 1.24
CA ALA A 154 0.61 -27.58 2.19
C ALA A 154 -0.79 -28.10 2.61
N LEU A 155 -1.12 -29.37 2.33
CA LEU A 155 -2.34 -30.02 2.84
C LEU A 155 -1.97 -31.28 3.60
N GLY A 156 -1.40 -31.06 4.79
CA GLY A 156 -1.17 -32.10 5.79
C GLY A 156 -1.34 -31.53 7.19
N GLU A 157 -2.45 -31.91 7.82
CA GLU A 157 -2.67 -31.89 9.28
C GLU A 157 -3.04 -30.50 9.87
N ASP A 158 -4.04 -30.29 10.71
CA ASP A 158 -4.97 -31.17 11.40
C ASP A 158 -6.19 -30.34 11.86
N ARG A 159 -7.39 -30.92 11.73
CA ARG A 159 -8.58 -30.45 12.44
C ARG A 159 -8.42 -30.77 13.93
N LEU A 160 -8.09 -29.81 14.80
CA LEU A 160 -8.61 -29.82 16.19
C LEU A 160 -8.26 -28.56 16.99
N ALA A 161 -9.26 -27.72 17.31
CA ALA A 161 -9.47 -27.24 18.68
C ALA A 161 -10.77 -26.41 18.75
N ALA A 162 -11.78 -27.04 19.34
CA ALA A 162 -13.00 -26.40 19.75
C ALA A 162 -12.79 -25.46 20.95
N ARG A 163 -13.46 -24.30 20.92
CA ARG A 163 -14.28 -23.75 22.03
C ARG A 163 -13.56 -23.34 23.33
N SER A 164 -13.53 -22.03 23.64
CA SER A 164 -14.11 -21.47 24.89
C SER A 164 -13.87 -19.94 25.07
N GLY A 165 -14.91 -19.14 24.79
CA GLY A 165 -15.50 -18.05 25.61
C GLY A 165 -14.67 -16.94 26.28
N ARG A 166 -14.94 -15.68 25.86
CA ARG A 166 -15.53 -14.57 26.67
C ARG A 166 -15.78 -13.34 25.74
N ARG A 167 -17.04 -12.93 25.53
CA ARG A 167 -17.65 -11.60 25.88
C ARG A 167 -16.69 -10.44 25.67
N GLU A 168 -17.00 -9.45 24.83
CA GLU A 168 -17.97 -8.39 25.17
C GLU A 168 -18.92 -7.98 24.01
N SER A 169 -20.02 -7.38 24.41
CA SER A 169 -21.25 -7.12 23.66
C SER A 169 -21.36 -5.66 23.23
N LEU A 170 -21.74 -5.41 21.97
CA LEU A 170 -22.39 -4.17 21.57
C LEU A 170 -23.57 -4.47 20.63
N HIS A 171 -24.62 -3.70 20.86
CA HIS A 171 -26.01 -3.91 20.51
C HIS A 171 -26.34 -3.04 19.31
N ALA A 172 -26.95 -3.59 18.26
CA ALA A 172 -27.63 -2.78 17.25
C ALA A 172 -29.00 -3.39 16.98
N HIS A 173 -30.03 -2.65 17.38
CA HIS A 173 -31.45 -2.92 17.21
C HIS A 173 -31.85 -2.35 15.84
N TYR A 174 -32.51 -3.13 14.99
CA TYR A 174 -33.24 -2.58 13.85
C TYR A 174 -34.69 -3.02 13.94
N GLU A 175 -35.55 -2.04 14.22
CA GLU A 175 -37.00 -2.15 14.18
C GLU A 175 -37.44 -2.07 12.71
N ILE A 176 -38.17 -3.08 12.23
CA ILE A 176 -38.78 -3.05 10.91
C ILE A 176 -40.26 -2.75 11.11
N ASP A 177 -40.65 -1.50 10.83
CA ASP A 177 -42.05 -1.09 10.69
C ASP A 177 -42.68 -1.90 9.55
N SER A 178 -43.81 -2.55 9.82
CA SER A 178 -44.58 -3.31 8.85
C SER A 178 -45.98 -2.72 8.75
N ASP A 179 -46.37 -2.29 7.54
CA ASP A 179 -47.78 -2.20 7.13
C ASP A 179 -48.18 -3.50 6.42
#